data_AF-A0A5C8WXM1-F1
#
_entry.id   AF-A0A5C8WXM1-F1
#
_cell.length_a   1.000
_cell.length_b   1.000
_cell.length_c   1.000
_cell.angle_alpha   90.00
_cell.angle_beta   90.00
_cell.angle_gamma   90.00
#
_symmetry.space_group_name_H-M   'P 1'
#
loop_
_entity.id
_entity.type
_entity.pdbx_description
1 polymer ?
#
loop_
_entity_poly.entity_id
_entity_poly.type
_entity_poly.pdbx_seq_one_letter_code
_entity_poly.pdbx_strand_id
1 'polypeptide(L)' 'MFSLPPDETDLGDLQPLAHAIADLCEILDGDRYVVIEGLAEILRRRIEFEALKQRTDLG' A
#
# COMPACT_ATOMS: atom_id res chain seq x y z
N MET A 1 -14.79 -32.52 13.28
CA MET A 1 -15.04 -31.48 12.28
C MET A 1 -13.99 -30.40 12.53
N PHE A 2 -12.92 -30.35 11.74
CA PHE A 2 -11.89 -29.31 11.86
C PHE A 2 -12.29 -28.19 10.91
N SER A 3 -12.78 -27.08 11.46
CA SER A 3 -12.96 -25.87 10.66
C SER A 3 -11.58 -25.34 10.29
N LEU A 4 -11.27 -25.36 8.99
CA LEU A 4 -10.15 -24.62 8.44
C LEU A 4 -10.31 -23.15 8.82
N PRO A 5 -9.23 -22.44 9.20
CA PRO A 5 -9.30 -21.00 9.41
C PRO A 5 -9.77 -20.33 8.10
N PRO A 6 -10.60 -19.28 8.17
CA PRO A 6 -11.08 -18.61 6.98
C PRO A 6 -9.91 -18.09 6.16
N ASP A 7 -10.00 -18.37 4.86
CA ASP A 7 -9.22 -17.90 3.71
C ASP A 7 -8.08 -16.92 4.03
N GLU A 8 -6.88 -17.32 3.63
CA GLU A 8 -5.79 -16.40 3.31
C GLU A 8 -6.39 -15.19 2.62
N THR A 9 -6.12 -14.00 3.15
CA THR A 9 -6.59 -12.74 2.56
C THR A 9 -6.40 -12.84 1.05
N ASP A 10 -7.51 -12.84 0.29
CA ASP A 10 -7.44 -12.88 -1.17
C ASP A 10 -6.78 -11.58 -1.61
N LEU A 11 -5.46 -11.61 -1.72
CA LEU A 11 -4.63 -10.49 -2.15
C LEU A 11 -4.83 -10.22 -3.65
N GLY A 12 -5.69 -11.00 -4.31
CA GLY A 12 -5.89 -10.97 -5.74
C GLY A 12 -4.58 -11.22 -6.48
N ASP A 13 -4.59 -10.89 -7.76
CA ASP A 13 -3.36 -10.86 -8.52
C ASP A 13 -2.55 -9.59 -8.17
N LEU A 14 -1.43 -9.77 -7.45
CA LEU A 14 -0.50 -8.69 -7.12
C LEU A 14 0.44 -8.35 -8.29
N GLN A 15 0.36 -9.08 -9.41
CA GLN A 15 1.17 -8.82 -10.61
C GLN A 15 1.10 -7.36 -11.08
N PRO A 16 -0.07 -6.67 -11.11
CA PRO A 16 -0.14 -5.28 -11.54
C PRO A 16 0.64 -4.34 -10.61
N LEU A 17 0.57 -4.58 -9.30
CA LEU A 17 1.31 -3.79 -8.31
C LEU A 17 2.82 -4.03 -8.42
N ALA A 18 3.21 -5.30 -8.61
CA ALA A 18 4.62 -5.66 -8.82
C ALA A 18 5.19 -5.03 -10.09
N HIS A 19 4.41 -4.96 -11.16
CA HIS A 19 4.79 -4.30 -12.40
C HIS A 19 4.94 -2.79 -12.22
N ALA A 20 3.97 -2.13 -11.58
CA ALA A 20 4.04 -0.70 -11.30
C ALA A 20 5.25 -0.32 -10.42
N ILE A 21 5.60 -1.16 -9.43
CA ILE A 21 6.81 -0.95 -8.62
C ILE A 21 8.06 -1.09 -9.48
N ALA A 22 8.11 -2.06 -10.39
CA ALA A 22 9.26 -2.24 -11.28
C ALA A 22 9.46 -1.01 -12.18
N ASP A 23 8.40 -0.52 -12.82
CA ASP A 23 8.45 0.69 -13.66
C ASP A 23 8.93 1.91 -12.85
N LEU A 24 8.46 2.06 -11.60
CA LEU A 24 8.90 3.13 -10.71
C LEU A 24 10.38 3.01 -10.34
N CYS A 25 10.90 1.79 -10.14
CA CYS A 25 12.33 1.59 -9.89
C CYS A 25 13.16 2.03 -11.11
N GLU A 26 12.72 1.70 -12.32
CA GLU A 26 13.39 2.14 -13.55
C GLU A 26 13.36 3.66 -13.74
N ILE A 27 12.21 4.30 -13.47
CA ILE A 27 12.05 5.76 -13.61
C ILE A 27 12.91 6.52 -12.60
N LEU A 28 12.99 6.01 -11.37
CA LEU A 28 13.68 6.68 -10.26
C LEU A 28 15.16 6.29 -10.15
N ASP A 29 15.63 5.36 -10.98
CA ASP A 29 16.93 4.69 -10.85
C ASP A 29 17.17 4.22 -9.39
N GLY A 30 16.10 3.71 -8.78
CA GLY A 30 15.98 3.49 -7.34
C GLY A 30 15.90 2.01 -6.99
N ASP A 31 16.43 1.66 -5.81
CA ASP A 31 16.29 0.31 -5.29
C ASP A 31 14.84 0.00 -4.90
N ARG A 32 14.41 -1.24 -5.17
CA ARG A 32 13.05 -1.72 -4.92
C ARG A 32 12.61 -1.53 -3.46
N TYR A 33 13.51 -1.74 -2.51
CA TYR A 33 13.21 -1.54 -1.10
C TYR A 33 12.91 -0.08 -0.80
N VAL A 34 13.75 0.83 -1.32
CA VAL A 34 13.60 2.28 -1.14
C VAL A 34 12.29 2.78 -1.76
N VAL A 35 11.94 2.29 -2.95
CA VAL A 35 10.68 2.64 -3.62
C VAL A 35 9.47 2.17 -2.80
N ILE A 36 9.48 0.92 -2.32
CA ILE A 36 8.39 0.37 -1.50
C ILE A 36 8.27 1.13 -0.17
N GLU A 37 9.38 1.43 0.48
CA GLU A 37 9.38 2.19 1.74
C GLU A 37 8.82 3.60 1.55
N GLY A 38 9.24 4.29 0.49
CA GLY A 38 8.71 5.60 0.13
C GLY A 38 7.21 5.58 -0.17
N LEU A 39 6.73 4.59 -0.91
CA LEU A 39 5.29 4.40 -1.16
C LEU A 39 4.51 4.15 0.14
N ALA A 40 5.04 3.32 1.04
CA ALA A 40 4.43 3.07 2.34
C ALA A 40 4.36 4.33 3.21
N GLU A 41 5.40 5.16 3.20
CA GLU A 41 5.40 6.45 3.91
C GLU A 41 4.38 7.43 3.33
N ILE A 42 4.30 7.54 2.00
CA ILE A 42 3.30 8.38 1.32
C ILE A 42 1.88 7.96 1.73
N LEU A 43 1.61 6.65 1.74
CA LEU A 43 0.31 6.12 2.16
C LEU A 43 0.00 6.44 3.62
N ARG A 44 0.96 6.29 4.55
CA ARG A 44 0.77 6.65 5.96
C ARG A 44 0.38 8.12 6.12
N ARG A 45 1.13 9.03 5.49
CA ARG A 45 0.86 10.47 5.54
C ARG A 45 -0.51 10.82 4.94
N ARG A 46 -0.93 10.13 3.88
CA ARG A 46 -2.27 10.29 3.28
C ARG A 46 -3.38 9.88 4.25
N ILE A 47 -3.23 8.71 4.88
CA ILE A 47 -4.20 8.20 5.86
C ILE A 47 -4.32 9.16 7.05
N GLU A 48 -3.19 9.62 7.59
CA GLU A 48 -3.17 10.61 8.67
C GLU A 48 -3.86 11.91 8.28
N PHE A 49 -3.58 12.43 7.08
CA PHE A 49 -4.22 13.62 6.56
C PHE A 49 -5.74 13.46 6.40
N GLU A 50 -6.19 12.34 5.83
CA GLU A 50 -7.61 12.05 5.66
C GLU A 50 -8.34 11.90 7.01
N ALA A 51 -7.71 11.26 7.98
CA ALA A 51 -8.24 11.16 9.34
C ALA A 51 -8.39 12.54 10.01
N LEU A 52 -7.40 13.43 9.84
CA LEU A 52 -7.48 14.81 10.33
C LEU A 52 -8.55 15.63 9.61
N LYS A 53 -8.68 15.47 8.29
CA LYS A 53 -9.72 16.13 7.50
C LYS A 53 -11.11 15.71 7.97
N GLN A 54 -11.37 14.42 8.14
CA GLN A 54 -12.66 13.91 8.62
C GLN A 54 -13.01 14.45 10.02
N ARG A 55 -12.02 14.57 10.91
CA ARG A 55 -12.22 15.17 12.24
C ARG A 55 -12.53 16.67 12.20
N THR A 56 -12.01 17.37 11.21
CA THR A 56 -12.22 18.81 11.02
C THR A 56 -13.57 19.10 10.35
N ASP A 57 -14.07 18.19 9.50
CA ASP A 57 -15.36 18.32 8.80
C ASP A 57 -16.57 17.99 9.70
N LEU A 58 -16.36 17.26 10.79
CA LEU A 58 -17.38 16.84 11.76
C LEU A 58 -17.47 17.74 13.02
N GLY A 59 -16.68 18.82 13.10
CA GLY A 59 -16.64 19.76 14.23
C GLY A 59 -17.11 21.15 13.84
#